data_AF-A0A6S7D3Q9-F1
#
_entry.id   AF-A0A6S7D3Q9-F1
#
_cell.length_a   1.000
_cell.length_b   1.000
_cell.length_c   1.000
_cell.angle_alpha   90.00
_cell.angle_beta   90.00
_cell.angle_gamma   90.00
#
_symmetry.space_group_name_H-M   'P 1'
#
loop_
_entity.id
_entity.type
_entity.pdbx_description
1 polymer ?
#
loop_
_entity_poly.entity_id
_entity_poly.type
_entity_poly.pdbx_seq_one_letter_code
_entity_poly.pdbx_strand_id
1 'polypeptide(L)'
;MSALDDQGVRYVEGPRRYTPSDVARAFAQALDQPVEVHVVPRTQWRQAFVRQGFSETAAASYARMTEVSVDGGFDLSDTPLRGSTTLEAYIRSLVVHNAL
;
A
#
# COMPACT_ATOMS: atom_id res chain seq x y z
N MET A 1 14.48 2.15 25.27
CA MET A 1 13.30 1.61 25.99
C MET A 1 12.35 2.77 26.19
N SER A 2 11.08 2.61 25.84
CA SER A 2 10.05 3.62 26.13
C SER A 2 9.86 3.76 27.64
N ALA A 3 9.57 4.98 28.09
CA ALA A 3 9.25 5.26 29.49
C ALA A 3 7.86 4.72 29.86
N LEU A 4 7.60 4.54 31.16
CA LEU A 4 6.34 3.96 31.66
C LEU A 4 5.11 4.86 31.41
N ASP A 5 5.32 6.10 30.98
CA ASP A 5 4.33 7.11 30.63
C ASP A 5 4.15 7.29 29.11
N ASP A 6 4.76 6.44 28.27
CA ASP A 6 4.59 6.42 26.80
C ASP A 6 3.19 5.86 26.42
N GLN A 7 2.15 6.57 26.81
CA GLN A 7 0.75 6.30 26.52
C GLN A 7 0.26 7.30 25.48
N GLY A 8 0.44 6.98 24.20
CA GLY A 8 0.01 7.84 23.11
C GLY A 8 0.00 7.13 21.76
N VAL A 9 -0.79 7.65 20.82
CA VAL A 9 -0.80 7.15 19.44
C VAL A 9 0.45 7.65 18.72
N ARG A 10 1.19 6.74 18.08
CA ARG A 10 2.33 7.07 17.23
C ARG A 10 2.03 6.67 15.79
N TYR A 11 2.05 7.64 14.89
CA TYR A 11 1.93 7.37 13.46
C TYR A 11 3.29 6.91 12.96
N VAL A 12 3.32 5.75 12.31
CA VAL A 12 4.53 5.16 11.73
C VAL A 12 4.29 4.94 10.25
N GLU A 13 5.18 5.45 9.42
CA GLU A 13 5.11 5.33 7.98
C GLU A 13 6.47 4.89 7.41
N GLY A 14 6.47 4.47 6.15
CA GLY A 14 7.71 4.37 5.38
C GLY A 14 8.43 5.73 5.25
N PRO A 15 9.60 5.76 4.58
CA PRO A 15 10.43 6.96 4.48
C PRO A 15 9.71 8.14 3.82
N ARG A 16 8.70 7.85 2.98
CA ARG A 16 7.79 8.81 2.35
C ARG A 16 6.49 8.10 1.96
N ARG A 17 5.49 8.89 1.56
CA ARG A 17 4.26 8.38 0.91
C ARG A 17 4.54 8.12 -0.58
N TYR A 18 3.79 7.18 -1.14
CA TYR A 18 3.95 6.71 -2.52
C TYR A 18 2.60 6.71 -3.22
N THR A 19 2.62 6.98 -4.53
CA THR A 19 1.47 6.84 -5.41
C THR A 19 1.41 5.43 -6.02
N PRO A 20 0.26 4.98 -6.57
CA PRO A 20 0.20 3.76 -7.37
C PRO A 20 1.22 3.74 -8.53
N SER A 21 1.48 4.91 -9.14
CA SER A 21 2.48 5.04 -10.21
C SER A 21 3.92 4.82 -9.71
N ASP A 22 4.23 5.19 -8.46
CA ASP A 22 5.52 4.87 -7.85
C ASP A 22 5.70 3.37 -7.67
N VAL A 23 4.63 2.66 -7.30
CA VAL A 23 4.62 1.20 -7.16
C VAL A 23 4.86 0.52 -8.50
N ALA A 24 4.13 0.92 -9.55
CA ALA A 24 4.31 0.38 -10.89
C ALA A 24 5.74 0.59 -11.39
N ARG A 25 6.30 1.79 -11.21
CA ARG A 25 7.69 2.11 -11.58
C ARG A 25 8.72 1.28 -10.82
N ALA A 26 8.53 1.05 -9.52
CA ALA A 26 9.43 0.21 -8.74
C ALA A 26 9.41 -1.26 -9.19
N PHE A 27 8.24 -1.80 -9.53
CA PHE A 27 8.13 -3.14 -10.12
C PHE A 27 8.75 -3.20 -11.52
N ALA A 28 8.49 -2.21 -12.38
CA ALA A 28 9.06 -2.19 -13.73
C ALA A 28 10.60 -2.24 -13.70
N GLN A 29 11.21 -1.48 -12.78
CA GLN A 29 12.65 -1.49 -12.57
C GLN A 29 13.17 -2.81 -12.00
N ALA A 30 12.42 -3.45 -11.09
CA ALA A 30 12.87 -4.69 -10.45
C ALA A 30 12.70 -5.94 -11.35
N LEU A 31 11.68 -5.95 -12.21
CA LEU A 31 11.36 -7.06 -13.12
C LEU A 31 12.05 -6.93 -14.49
N ASP A 32 12.61 -5.77 -14.81
CA ASP A 32 13.09 -5.41 -16.16
C ASP A 32 12.00 -5.59 -17.23
N GLN A 33 10.76 -5.22 -16.88
CA GLN A 33 9.59 -5.34 -17.75
C GLN A 33 8.68 -4.12 -17.60
N PRO A 34 7.95 -3.70 -18.64
CA PRO A 34 6.96 -2.64 -18.52
C PRO A 34 5.85 -3.01 -17.52
N VAL A 35 5.58 -2.13 -16.56
CA VAL A 35 4.48 -2.26 -15.59
C VAL A 35 3.72 -0.95 -15.53
N GLU A 36 2.40 -1.00 -15.74
CA GLU A 36 1.53 0.17 -15.80
C GLU A 36 0.39 0.08 -14.78
N VAL A 37 -0.08 1.23 -14.32
CA VAL A 37 -1.25 1.33 -13.45
C VAL A 37 -2.52 1.23 -14.29
N HIS A 38 -3.33 0.19 -14.04
CA HIS A 38 -4.67 0.08 -14.60
C HIS A 38 -5.71 0.47 -13.56
N VAL A 39 -6.36 1.62 -13.75
CA VAL A 39 -7.38 2.13 -12.83
C VAL A 39 -8.70 1.41 -13.06
N VAL A 40 -9.24 0.80 -11.99
CA VAL A 40 -10.57 0.20 -12.00
C VAL A 40 -11.62 1.26 -11.66
N PRO A 41 -12.72 1.39 -12.42
CA PRO A 41 -13.82 2.29 -12.06
C PRO A 41 -14.38 1.99 -10.67
N ARG A 42 -14.67 3.03 -9.89
CA ARG A 42 -15.10 2.89 -8.49
C ARG A 42 -16.31 1.98 -8.31
N THR A 43 -17.28 2.04 -9.22
CA THR A 43 -18.47 1.20 -9.23
C THR A 43 -18.16 -0.30 -9.38
N GLN A 44 -16.95 -0.66 -9.81
CA GLN A 44 -16.52 -2.02 -10.05
C GLN A 44 -15.57 -2.57 -8.98
N TRP A 45 -15.15 -1.79 -7.98
CA TRP A 45 -14.13 -2.22 -7.00
C TRP A 45 -14.49 -3.49 -6.25
N ARG A 46 -15.71 -3.61 -5.72
CA ARG A 46 -16.17 -4.84 -5.05
C ARG A 46 -16.08 -6.04 -5.98
N GLN A 47 -16.60 -5.91 -7.21
CA GLN A 47 -16.58 -7.01 -8.17
C GLN A 47 -15.16 -7.39 -8.60
N ALA A 48 -14.24 -6.41 -8.66
CA ALA A 48 -12.84 -6.68 -8.94
C ALA A 48 -12.19 -7.55 -7.86
N PHE A 49 -12.48 -7.32 -6.57
CA PHE A 49 -12.02 -8.18 -5.48
C PHE A 49 -12.67 -9.58 -5.53
N VAL A 50 -13.97 -9.68 -5.80
CA VAL A 50 -14.64 -10.98 -5.96
C VAL A 50 -14.00 -11.81 -7.08
N ARG A 51 -13.70 -11.20 -8.23
CA ARG A 51 -13.00 -11.87 -9.34
C ARG A 51 -11.58 -12.33 -8.99
N GLN A 52 -10.95 -11.72 -7.98
CA GLN A 52 -9.65 -12.13 -7.44
C GLN A 52 -9.76 -13.24 -6.38
N GLY A 53 -10.96 -13.77 -6.12
CA GLY A 53 -11.19 -14.88 -5.19
C GLY A 53 -11.56 -14.47 -3.77
N PHE A 54 -11.83 -13.19 -3.52
CA PHE A 54 -12.31 -12.73 -2.22
C PHE A 54 -13.75 -13.21 -2.00
N SER A 55 -14.09 -13.53 -0.74
CA SER A 55 -15.49 -13.67 -0.35
C SER A 55 -16.22 -12.34 -0.50
N GLU A 56 -17.55 -12.38 -0.66
CA GLU A 56 -18.38 -11.16 -0.76
C GLU A 56 -18.14 -10.18 0.40
N THR A 57 -18.05 -10.70 1.63
CA THR A 57 -17.77 -9.88 2.82
C THR A 57 -16.38 -9.26 2.79
N ALA A 58 -15.35 -10.02 2.39
CA ALA A 58 -13.99 -9.49 2.27
C ALA A 58 -13.90 -8.44 1.15
N ALA A 59 -14.52 -8.70 0.01
CA ALA A 59 -14.58 -7.77 -1.11
C ALA A 59 -15.27 -6.46 -0.75
N ALA A 60 -16.37 -6.51 0.02
CA ALA A 60 -17.04 -5.32 0.52
C ALA A 60 -16.14 -4.50 1.46
N SER A 61 -15.46 -5.16 2.41
CA SER A 61 -14.53 -4.50 3.32
C SER A 61 -13.35 -3.84 2.60
N TYR A 62 -12.71 -4.55 1.65
CA TYR A 62 -11.57 -4.02 0.90
C TYR A 62 -11.96 -2.89 -0.05
N ALA A 63 -13.13 -2.97 -0.69
CA ALA A 63 -13.63 -1.86 -1.50
C ALA A 63 -13.84 -0.59 -0.65
N ARG A 64 -14.41 -0.73 0.55
CA ARG A 64 -14.61 0.40 1.47
C ARG A 64 -13.30 0.95 2.02
N MET A 65 -12.35 0.09 2.36
CA MET A 65 -11.01 0.54 2.78
C MET A 65 -10.30 1.30 1.65
N THR A 66 -10.39 0.80 0.42
CA THR A 66 -9.82 1.47 -0.78
C THR A 66 -10.44 2.85 -0.98
N GLU A 67 -11.75 2.97 -0.82
CA GLU A 67 -12.49 4.24 -0.85
C GLU A 67 -11.96 5.25 0.15
N VAL A 68 -11.81 4.85 1.42
CA VAL A 68 -11.25 5.74 2.46
C VAL A 68 -9.80 6.12 2.15
N SER A 69 -8.98 5.19 1.63
CA SER A 69 -7.58 5.45 1.22
C SER A 69 -7.46 6.47 0.10
N VAL A 70 -8.29 6.36 -0.92
CA VAL A 70 -8.24 7.24 -2.09
C VAL A 70 -8.81 8.61 -1.78
N ASP A 71 -9.87 8.67 -0.98
CA ASP A 71 -10.57 9.93 -0.66
C ASP A 71 -9.87 10.74 0.44
N GLY A 72 -8.82 10.20 1.08
CA GLY A 72 -8.10 10.86 2.17
C GLY A 72 -8.87 10.87 3.49
N GLY A 73 -9.70 9.86 3.74
CA GLY A 73 -10.54 9.74 4.94
C GLY A 73 -9.83 9.16 6.18
N PHE A 74 -8.49 9.15 6.19
CA PHE A 74 -7.70 8.70 7.32
C PHE A 74 -7.08 9.87 8.06
N ASP A 75 -6.98 9.72 9.38
CA ASP A 75 -6.18 10.60 10.20
C ASP A 75 -4.69 10.38 9.89
N LEU A 76 -4.03 11.46 9.47
CA LEU A 76 -2.64 11.47 9.06
C LEU A 76 -1.90 12.50 9.89
N SER A 77 -0.78 12.08 10.50
CA SER A 77 0.12 13.01 11.15
C SER A 77 0.99 13.73 10.12
N ASP A 78 1.27 15.01 10.35
CA ASP A 78 2.30 15.77 9.65
C ASP A 78 3.71 15.39 10.10
N THR A 79 3.85 14.78 11.28
CA THR A 79 5.13 14.39 11.89
C THR A 79 5.16 12.89 12.27
N PRO A 80 4.93 11.97 11.31
CA PRO A 80 5.00 10.55 11.61
C PRO A 80 6.45 10.10 11.79
N LEU A 81 6.64 9.02 12.54
CA LEU A 81 7.90 8.31 12.60
C LEU A 81 8.20 7.68 11.23
N ARG A 82 9.34 8.02 10.65
CA ARG A 82 9.76 7.56 9.32
C ARG A 82 10.68 6.35 9.43
N GLY A 83 10.26 5.24 8.82
CA GLY A 83 11.14 4.10 8.58
C GLY A 83 12.18 4.38 7.48
N SER A 84 13.20 3.54 7.39
CA SER A 84 14.31 3.68 6.43
C SER A 84 14.14 2.85 5.15
N THR A 85 13.33 1.78 5.18
CA THR A 85 13.12 0.91 4.03
C THR A 85 12.29 1.61 2.95
N THR A 86 12.91 1.88 1.79
CA THR A 86 12.21 2.46 0.64
C THR A 86 11.36 1.41 -0.08
N LEU A 87 10.35 1.87 -0.84
CA LEU A 87 9.51 1.01 -1.66
C LEU A 87 10.34 0.23 -2.69
N GLU A 88 11.32 0.92 -3.30
CA GLU A 88 12.22 0.35 -4.30
C GLU A 88 13.12 -0.74 -3.70
N ALA A 89 13.67 -0.51 -2.50
CA ALA A 89 14.47 -1.51 -1.79
C ALA A 89 13.64 -2.74 -1.42
N TYR A 90 12.43 -2.54 -0.93
CA TYR A 90 11.52 -3.64 -0.58
C TYR A 90 11.12 -4.46 -1.82
N ILE A 91 10.65 -3.82 -2.89
CA ILE A 91 10.24 -4.53 -4.11
C ILE A 91 11.41 -5.28 -4.75
N ARG A 92 12.60 -4.67 -4.81
CA ARG A 92 13.80 -5.37 -5.31
C ARG A 92 14.09 -6.63 -4.51
N SER A 93 14.05 -6.53 -3.17
CA SER A 93 14.21 -7.69 -2.31
C SER A 93 13.16 -8.76 -2.60
N LEU A 94 11.88 -8.39 -2.70
CA LEU A 94 10.78 -9.31 -2.95
C LEU A 94 10.93 -10.06 -4.28
N VAL A 95 11.29 -9.36 -5.36
CA VAL A 95 11.48 -9.96 -6.68
C VAL A 95 12.64 -10.95 -6.69
N VAL A 96 13.77 -10.59 -6.06
CA VAL A 96 14.94 -11.48 -5.95
C VAL A 96 14.61 -12.75 -5.17
N HIS A 97 13.85 -12.65 -4.08
CA HIS A 97 13.51 -13.82 -3.26
C HIS A 97 12.56 -14.81 -3.96
N ASN A 98 11.72 -14.36 -4.89
CA ASN A 98 10.79 -15.23 -5.63
C ASN A 98 11.38 -15.77 -6.95
N ALA A 99 12.62 -15.39 -7.30
CA ALA A 99 13.33 -15.88 -8.48
C ALA A 99 14.23 -17.10 -8.18
N LEU A 100 14.29 -17.55 -6.92
CA LEU A 100 14.97 -18.75 -6.43
C LEU A 100 13.95 -19.82 -6.06
#